data_AF-A0A259H8T9-F1
#
_entry.id   AF-A0A259H8T9-F1
#
_cell.length_a   1.000
_cell.length_b   1.000
_cell.length_c   1.000
_cell.angle_alpha   90.00
_cell.angle_beta   90.00
_cell.angle_gamma   90.00
#
_symmetry.space_group_name_H-M   'P 1'
#
loop_
_entity.id
_entity.type
_entity.pdbx_description
1 polymer ?
#
loop_
_entity_poly.entity_id
_entity_poly.type
_entity_poly.pdbx_seq_one_letter_code
_entity_poly.pdbx_strand_id
1 'polypeptide(L)'
;TLGPLLDPIGAGAAIPAAVDPTFRLLRLATLLRIELGDEAPGEAALIRQAKGIAQGIGRLLVEGVRIEDMLDEAVIGIAAELSEHWQDATRLFARVFAHWQAELETLGKVDAPERRNRLLDHAALGWKARPPAHPVIAAGVTSASPAVAKLLRVVADLPDGGVILPDLDLALEPEVWDALGSAGGPDGAVFERGDVVTHPQYHLKLLLNRMGIARDEVEPWHRSGLSPARPERSRAISNLFLPPEASAAWVSLEAKDRRLTGVRVMESANPEEEAQSIAILVREALAEPERRVAVVTPDRSLAARVVAHLARWNVVADDTAGRPLPQTAAGRVLLQLAELVAERAAPVPLLALLSHPLVQPGEGRVIWLERVRQLDLILRGPRPGPGLPAIRQRVEEHERRHPGLTEWWSGVEDLLFPLVPL
;
A
#
# COMPACT_ATOMS: atom_id res chain seq x y z
N THR A 1 -0.20 -7.16 -1.98
CA THR A 1 0.87 -8.16 -1.74
C THR A 1 0.71 -9.26 -2.77
N LEU A 2 1.80 -9.68 -3.41
CA LEU A 2 1.79 -10.77 -4.40
C LEU A 2 1.55 -12.17 -3.78
N GLY A 3 1.39 -12.27 -2.45
CA GLY A 3 1.38 -13.53 -1.70
C GLY A 3 0.52 -14.65 -2.32
N PRO A 4 -0.79 -14.44 -2.54
CA PRO A 4 -1.66 -15.48 -3.11
C PRO A 4 -1.30 -15.84 -4.57
N LEU A 5 -0.75 -14.90 -5.33
CA LEU A 5 -0.33 -15.13 -6.71
C LEU A 5 0.91 -16.03 -6.83
N LEU A 6 1.67 -16.15 -5.74
CA LEU A 6 2.87 -16.99 -5.67
C LEU A 6 2.57 -18.39 -5.10
N ASP A 7 1.36 -18.67 -4.63
CA ASP A 7 1.00 -19.97 -4.07
C ASP A 7 1.28 -21.17 -5.00
N PRO A 8 1.09 -21.08 -6.35
CA PRO A 8 1.45 -22.18 -7.25
C PRO A 8 2.93 -22.56 -7.23
N ILE A 9 3.83 -21.63 -6.86
CA ILE A 9 5.28 -21.88 -6.78
C ILE A 9 5.60 -22.91 -5.70
N GLY A 10 4.79 -22.98 -4.64
CA GLY A 10 4.98 -23.90 -3.52
C GLY A 10 4.28 -25.25 -3.69
N ALA A 11 3.73 -25.57 -4.87
CA ALA A 11 3.02 -26.82 -5.10
C ALA A 11 3.93 -28.02 -4.83
N GLY A 12 3.57 -28.83 -3.82
CA GLY A 12 4.38 -29.99 -3.38
C GLY A 12 5.49 -29.66 -2.38
N ALA A 13 5.67 -28.40 -1.99
CA ALA A 13 6.60 -27.99 -0.93
C ALA A 13 5.88 -27.92 0.42
N ALA A 14 6.55 -28.35 1.49
CA ALA A 14 6.03 -28.25 2.87
C ALA A 14 6.16 -26.82 3.44
N ILE A 15 5.62 -25.83 2.73
CA ILE A 15 5.65 -24.41 3.14
C ILE A 15 4.31 -24.06 3.82
N PRO A 16 4.31 -23.67 5.12
CA PRO A 16 3.08 -23.34 5.85
C PRO A 16 2.27 -22.22 5.21
N ALA A 17 0.94 -22.31 5.29
CA ALA A 17 0.03 -21.30 4.75
C ALA A 17 0.21 -19.95 5.47
N ALA A 18 0.00 -18.86 4.73
CA ALA A 18 -0.03 -17.54 5.32
C ALA A 18 -1.29 -17.39 6.18
N VAL A 19 -1.18 -16.72 7.32
CA VAL A 19 -2.34 -16.35 8.11
C VAL A 19 -3.22 -15.32 7.38
N ASP A 20 -4.52 -15.35 7.66
CA ASP A 20 -5.45 -14.34 7.15
C ASP A 20 -5.08 -12.93 7.69
N PRO A 21 -5.00 -11.90 6.82
CA PRO A 21 -4.60 -10.55 7.26
C PRO A 21 -5.54 -9.91 8.28
N THR A 22 -6.85 -10.18 8.21
CA THR A 22 -7.84 -9.64 9.15
C THR A 22 -7.70 -10.31 10.51
N PHE A 23 -7.61 -11.65 10.52
CA PHE A 23 -7.34 -12.41 11.74
C PHE A 23 -6.05 -11.92 12.41
N ARG A 24 -4.96 -11.78 11.65
CA ARG A 24 -3.68 -11.27 12.14
C ARG A 24 -3.83 -9.90 12.81
N LEU A 25 -4.51 -8.96 12.16
CA LEU A 25 -4.70 -7.62 12.70
C LEU A 25 -5.48 -7.63 14.02
N LEU A 26 -6.62 -8.33 14.06
CA LEU A 26 -7.46 -8.43 15.25
C LEU A 26 -6.73 -9.13 16.40
N ARG A 27 -5.96 -10.17 16.09
CA ARG A 27 -5.22 -10.91 17.10
C ARG A 27 -4.05 -10.11 17.66
N LEU A 28 -3.28 -9.41 16.82
CA LEU A 28 -2.26 -8.47 17.28
C LEU A 28 -2.85 -7.36 18.15
N ALA A 29 -4.06 -6.88 17.86
CA ALA A 29 -4.74 -5.92 18.73
C ALA A 29 -5.11 -6.54 20.09
N THR A 30 -5.54 -7.80 20.12
CA THR A 30 -5.79 -8.51 21.38
C THR A 30 -4.51 -8.69 22.19
N LEU A 31 -3.41 -9.13 21.56
CA LEU A 31 -2.10 -9.26 22.21
C LEU A 31 -1.62 -7.92 22.75
N LEU A 32 -1.72 -6.86 21.96
CA LEU A 32 -1.37 -5.51 22.38
C LEU A 32 -2.19 -5.04 23.59
N ARG A 33 -3.48 -5.36 23.66
CA ARG A 33 -4.31 -5.06 24.84
C ARG A 33 -3.83 -5.79 26.07
N ILE A 34 -3.52 -7.08 25.93
CA ILE A 34 -3.02 -7.90 27.05
C ILE A 34 -1.72 -7.28 27.59
N GLU A 35 -0.82 -6.88 26.71
CA GLU A 35 0.46 -6.26 27.09
C GLU A 35 0.33 -4.87 27.70
N LEU A 36 -0.67 -4.09 27.30
CA LEU A 36 -0.92 -2.74 27.82
C LEU A 36 -1.77 -2.74 29.11
N GLY A 37 -2.54 -3.80 29.37
CA GLY A 37 -3.40 -3.89 30.55
C GLY A 37 -4.34 -2.69 30.68
N ASP A 38 -4.33 -2.05 31.85
CA ASP A 38 -5.18 -0.90 32.18
C ASP A 38 -4.82 0.37 31.38
N GLU A 39 -3.63 0.42 30.77
CA GLU A 39 -3.20 1.53 29.92
C GLU A 39 -3.66 1.39 28.46
N ALA A 40 -4.37 0.31 28.13
CA ALA A 40 -4.86 0.05 26.78
C ALA A 40 -5.79 1.19 26.32
N PRO A 41 -5.53 1.81 25.15
CA PRO A 41 -6.39 2.86 24.64
C PRO A 41 -7.71 2.28 24.12
N GLY A 42 -8.66 3.16 23.77
CA GLY A 42 -9.91 2.73 23.15
C GLY A 42 -9.71 1.92 21.87
N GLU A 43 -10.70 1.09 21.53
CA GLU A 43 -10.68 0.11 20.42
C GLU A 43 -10.06 0.63 19.12
N ALA A 44 -10.48 1.82 18.67
CA ALA A 44 -10.00 2.39 17.42
C ALA A 44 -8.50 2.72 17.45
N ALA A 45 -7.98 3.19 18.58
CA ALA A 45 -6.56 3.49 18.74
C ALA A 45 -5.74 2.19 18.82
N LEU A 46 -6.25 1.18 19.53
CA LEU A 46 -5.63 -0.14 19.62
C LEU A 46 -5.47 -0.80 18.24
N ILE A 47 -6.51 -0.79 17.41
CA ILE A 47 -6.43 -1.32 16.03
C ILE A 47 -5.42 -0.55 15.18
N ARG A 48 -5.33 0.78 15.33
CA ARG A 48 -4.33 1.58 14.62
C ARG A 48 -2.91 1.22 15.04
N GLN A 49 -2.66 1.05 16.34
CA GLN A 49 -1.35 0.65 16.86
C GLN A 49 -0.99 -0.77 16.42
N ALA A 50 -1.93 -1.72 16.53
CA ALA A 50 -1.75 -3.09 16.03
C ALA A 50 -1.42 -3.14 14.53
N LYS A 51 -2.03 -2.26 13.72
CA LYS A 51 -1.67 -2.11 12.30
C LYS A 51 -0.21 -1.64 12.13
N GLY A 52 0.23 -0.70 12.96
CA GLY A 52 1.63 -0.25 12.99
C GLY A 52 2.59 -1.38 13.36
N ILE A 53 2.27 -2.17 14.39
CA ILE A 53 3.04 -3.36 14.79
C ILE A 53 3.08 -4.39 13.65
N ALA A 54 1.93 -4.70 13.04
CA ALA A 54 1.84 -5.65 11.93
C ALA A 54 2.69 -5.23 10.72
N GLN A 55 2.76 -3.92 10.46
CA GLN A 55 3.63 -3.34 9.43
C GLN A 55 5.10 -3.41 9.81
N GLY A 56 5.46 -3.11 11.06
CA GLY A 56 6.80 -3.25 11.59
C GLY A 56 7.33 -4.68 11.46
N ILE A 57 6.58 -5.66 12.00
CA ILE A 57 6.87 -7.10 11.85
C ILE A 57 7.02 -7.45 10.37
N GLY A 58 6.11 -6.96 9.53
CA GLY A 58 6.15 -7.23 8.10
C GLY A 58 7.44 -6.74 7.43
N ARG A 59 7.95 -5.56 7.80
CA ARG A 59 9.22 -5.00 7.28
C ARG A 59 10.42 -5.81 7.74
N LEU A 60 10.47 -6.20 9.02
CA LEU A 60 11.53 -7.06 9.55
C LEU A 60 11.59 -8.39 8.80
N LEU A 61 10.45 -9.06 8.66
CA LEU A 61 10.36 -10.32 7.94
C LEU A 61 10.70 -10.18 6.45
N VAL A 62 10.36 -9.07 5.79
CA VAL A 62 10.79 -8.81 4.39
C VAL A 62 12.32 -8.82 4.27
N GLU A 63 13.03 -8.28 5.26
CA GLU A 63 14.48 -8.26 5.34
C GLU A 63 15.08 -9.54 5.94
N GLY A 64 14.25 -10.55 6.28
CA GLY A 64 14.70 -11.79 6.89
C GLY A 64 15.06 -11.68 8.37
N VAL A 65 14.73 -10.56 9.02
CA VAL A 65 14.96 -10.32 10.44
C VAL A 65 13.85 -10.97 11.25
N ARG A 66 14.24 -11.88 12.14
CA ARG A 66 13.38 -12.61 13.07
C ARG A 66 13.42 -11.97 14.46
N ILE A 67 12.58 -12.48 15.36
CA ILE A 67 12.54 -12.00 16.75
C ILE A 67 13.84 -12.30 17.50
N GLU A 68 14.52 -13.40 17.18
CA GLU A 68 15.77 -13.79 17.83
C GLU A 68 16.92 -12.84 17.48
N ASP A 69 16.92 -12.30 16.25
CA ASP A 69 17.90 -11.31 15.80
C ASP A 69 17.71 -9.97 16.54
N MET A 70 16.54 -9.72 17.14
CA MET A 70 16.33 -8.54 18.00
C MET A 70 17.03 -8.67 19.36
N LEU A 71 17.49 -9.87 19.73
CA LEU A 71 18.23 -10.12 20.96
C LEU A 71 19.74 -9.95 20.79
N ASP A 72 20.22 -9.60 19.59
CA ASP A 72 21.63 -9.32 19.35
C ASP A 72 22.10 -8.14 20.21
N GLU A 73 23.29 -8.28 20.79
CA GLU A 73 23.86 -7.30 21.73
C GLU A 73 23.98 -5.90 21.11
N ALA A 74 24.28 -5.83 19.80
CA ALA A 74 24.34 -4.57 19.06
C ALA A 74 22.96 -3.87 18.99
N VAL A 75 21.89 -4.65 18.79
CA VAL A 75 20.51 -4.13 18.73
C VAL A 75 20.06 -3.67 20.12
N ILE A 76 20.35 -4.48 21.14
CA ILE A 76 20.06 -4.15 22.54
C ILE A 76 20.82 -2.89 22.97
N GLY A 77 22.10 -2.78 22.61
CA GLY A 77 22.95 -1.63 22.91
C GLY A 77 22.40 -0.34 22.31
N ILE A 78 22.02 -0.36 21.02
CA ILE A 78 21.37 0.79 20.36
C ILE A 78 20.06 1.14 21.05
N ALA A 79 19.24 0.13 21.40
CA ALA A 79 17.99 0.36 22.11
C ALA A 79 18.20 1.03 23.48
N ALA A 80 19.28 0.70 24.19
CA ALA A 80 19.61 1.29 25.49
C ALA A 80 20.03 2.77 25.42
N GLU A 81 20.49 3.25 24.27
CA GLU A 81 20.82 4.67 24.04
C GLU A 81 19.60 5.53 23.68
N LEU A 82 18.45 4.91 23.42
CA LEU A 82 17.21 5.62 23.11
C LEU A 82 16.61 6.27 24.36
N SER A 83 15.81 7.32 24.17
CA SER A 83 15.02 7.90 25.26
C SER A 83 14.07 6.86 25.86
N GLU A 84 13.73 6.99 27.14
CA GLU A 84 12.87 6.04 27.89
C GLU A 84 11.62 5.60 27.10
N HIS A 85 10.86 6.54 26.53
CA HIS A 85 9.65 6.23 25.74
C HIS A 85 9.92 5.31 24.53
N TRP A 86 11.06 5.47 23.86
CA TRP A 86 11.46 4.62 22.73
C TRP A 86 11.89 3.22 23.20
N GLN A 87 12.51 3.12 24.38
CA GLN A 87 12.84 1.83 24.99
C GLN A 87 11.57 1.06 25.32
N ASP A 88 10.59 1.71 25.94
CA ASP A 88 9.32 1.09 26.33
C ASP A 88 8.51 0.65 25.12
N ALA A 89 8.42 1.49 24.08
CA ALA A 89 7.78 1.13 22.81
C ALA A 89 8.46 -0.07 22.15
N THR A 90 9.80 -0.14 22.17
CA THR A 90 10.57 -1.26 21.61
C THR A 90 10.33 -2.55 22.40
N ARG A 91 10.34 -2.49 23.74
CA ARG A 91 10.03 -3.63 24.60
C ARG A 91 8.61 -4.15 24.36
N LEU A 92 7.63 -3.25 24.28
CA LEU A 92 6.25 -3.60 23.97
C LEU A 92 6.14 -4.29 22.60
N PHE A 93 6.75 -3.72 21.57
CA PHE A 93 6.78 -4.32 20.24
C PHE A 93 7.38 -5.73 20.27
N ALA A 94 8.52 -5.92 20.94
CA ALA A 94 9.19 -7.20 21.04
C ALA A 94 8.34 -8.26 21.75
N ARG A 95 7.67 -7.92 22.87
CA ARG A 95 6.77 -8.84 23.58
C ARG A 95 5.57 -9.23 22.73
N VAL A 96 4.91 -8.26 22.10
CA VAL A 96 3.78 -8.54 21.18
C VAL A 96 4.23 -9.43 20.02
N PHE A 97 5.41 -9.17 19.44
CA PHE A 97 5.95 -9.98 18.35
C PHE A 97 6.28 -11.41 18.81
N ALA A 98 6.87 -11.59 19.98
CA ALA A 98 7.15 -12.91 20.56
C ALA A 98 5.86 -13.72 20.80
N HIS A 99 4.85 -13.11 21.42
CA HIS A 99 3.55 -13.77 21.62
C HIS A 99 2.89 -14.14 20.29
N TRP A 100 2.98 -13.26 19.29
CA TRP A 100 2.45 -13.53 17.97
C TRP A 100 3.16 -14.71 17.28
N GLN A 101 4.49 -14.83 17.40
CA GLN A 101 5.21 -15.98 16.85
C GLN A 101 4.78 -17.30 17.50
N ALA A 102 4.63 -17.33 18.83
CA ALA A 102 4.14 -18.53 19.54
C ALA A 102 2.73 -18.96 19.09
N GLU A 103 1.84 -17.99 18.81
CA GLU A 103 0.53 -18.30 18.25
C GLU A 103 0.59 -18.84 16.83
N LEU A 104 1.47 -18.29 15.97
CA LEU A 104 1.67 -18.79 14.62
C LEU A 104 2.19 -20.24 14.60
N GLU A 105 3.11 -20.57 15.50
CA GLU A 105 3.60 -21.94 15.69
C GLU A 105 2.46 -22.90 16.06
N THR A 106 1.62 -22.50 17.01
CA THR A 106 0.45 -23.28 17.44
C THR A 106 -0.55 -23.48 16.29
N LEU A 107 -0.74 -22.46 15.45
CA LEU A 107 -1.63 -22.52 14.30
C LEU A 107 -1.04 -23.30 13.10
N GLY A 108 0.26 -23.61 13.12
CA GLY A 108 0.96 -24.18 11.98
C GLY A 108 0.95 -23.25 10.75
N LYS A 109 0.98 -21.92 10.98
CA LYS A 109 0.92 -20.89 9.94
C LYS A 109 2.10 -19.95 10.05
N VAL A 110 2.30 -19.12 9.03
CA VAL A 110 3.31 -18.06 9.03
C VAL A 110 2.72 -16.73 8.58
N ASP A 111 3.46 -15.65 8.79
CA ASP A 111 3.15 -14.35 8.22
C ASP A 111 3.28 -14.35 6.68
N ALA A 112 2.52 -13.50 6.00
CA ALA A 112 2.54 -13.44 4.53
C ALA A 112 3.91 -13.06 3.93
N PRO A 113 4.69 -12.11 4.49
CA PRO A 113 6.05 -11.84 4.05
C PRO A 113 6.99 -13.04 4.22
N GLU A 114 6.89 -13.76 5.34
CA GLU A 114 7.69 -14.96 5.61
C GLU A 114 7.37 -16.08 4.61
N ARG A 115 6.08 -16.37 4.38
CA ARG A 115 5.67 -17.33 3.34
C ARG A 115 6.22 -16.94 1.97
N ARG A 116 6.12 -15.66 1.60
CA ARG A 116 6.64 -15.15 0.33
C ARG A 116 8.14 -15.41 0.21
N ASN A 117 8.92 -15.11 1.25
CA ASN A 117 10.36 -15.34 1.22
C ASN A 117 10.67 -16.84 1.04
N ARG A 118 10.01 -17.73 1.79
CA ARG A 118 10.15 -19.19 1.63
C ARG A 118 9.79 -19.68 0.23
N LEU A 119 8.75 -19.13 -0.39
CA LEU A 119 8.36 -19.47 -1.77
C LEU A 119 9.42 -19.03 -2.79
N LEU A 120 9.98 -17.83 -2.63
CA LEU A 120 11.06 -17.33 -3.50
C LEU A 120 12.33 -18.17 -3.32
N ASP A 121 12.69 -18.51 -2.08
CA ASP A 121 13.81 -19.40 -1.78
C ASP A 121 13.62 -20.79 -2.39
N HIS A 122 12.41 -21.34 -2.30
CA HIS A 122 12.08 -22.61 -2.93
C HIS A 122 12.23 -22.57 -4.44
N ALA A 123 11.71 -21.52 -5.10
CA ALA A 123 11.88 -21.32 -6.54
C ALA A 123 13.37 -21.22 -6.92
N ALA A 124 14.13 -20.41 -6.19
CA ALA A 124 15.56 -20.21 -6.42
C ALA A 124 16.34 -21.54 -6.31
N LEU A 125 16.07 -22.34 -5.28
CA LEU A 125 16.69 -23.67 -5.11
C LEU A 125 16.27 -24.63 -6.22
N GLY A 126 14.97 -24.65 -6.57
CA GLY A 126 14.42 -25.51 -7.62
C GLY A 126 15.02 -25.23 -8.99
N TRP A 127 15.09 -23.96 -9.39
CA TRP A 127 15.66 -23.55 -10.68
C TRP A 127 17.17 -23.72 -10.73
N LYS A 128 17.88 -23.51 -9.62
CA LYS A 128 19.32 -23.81 -9.56
C LYS A 128 19.61 -25.30 -9.74
N ALA A 129 18.81 -26.18 -9.13
CA ALA A 129 18.99 -27.63 -9.24
C ALA A 129 18.52 -28.20 -10.58
N ARG A 130 17.44 -27.65 -11.14
CA ARG A 130 16.87 -28.04 -12.43
C ARG A 130 16.47 -26.78 -13.21
N PRO A 131 17.40 -26.21 -13.99
CA PRO A 131 17.12 -25.06 -14.84
C PRO A 131 15.91 -25.31 -15.75
N PRO A 132 14.96 -24.36 -15.86
CA PRO A 132 13.87 -24.47 -16.82
C PRO A 132 14.40 -24.57 -18.26
N ALA A 133 13.70 -25.33 -19.11
CA ALA A 133 14.05 -25.48 -20.53
C ALA A 133 13.59 -24.30 -21.40
N HIS A 134 12.90 -23.32 -20.82
CA HIS A 134 12.41 -22.12 -21.48
C HIS A 134 13.09 -20.88 -20.87
N PRO A 135 13.13 -19.76 -21.60
CA PRO A 135 13.68 -18.52 -21.07
C PRO A 135 12.99 -18.07 -19.78
N VAL A 136 13.77 -17.47 -18.87
CA VAL A 136 13.27 -16.86 -17.63
C VAL A 136 13.78 -15.44 -17.52
N ILE A 137 12.88 -14.47 -17.67
CA ILE A 137 13.22 -13.04 -17.59
C ILE A 137 12.56 -12.41 -16.37
N ALA A 138 13.35 -11.79 -15.50
CA ALA A 138 12.87 -10.94 -14.42
C ALA A 138 13.05 -9.46 -14.80
N ALA A 139 11.95 -8.73 -14.96
CA ALA A 139 11.98 -7.32 -15.38
C ALA A 139 11.16 -6.44 -14.43
N GLY A 140 11.63 -5.21 -14.20
CA GLY A 140 10.90 -4.22 -13.39
C GLY A 140 10.89 -4.52 -11.89
N VAL A 141 11.80 -5.37 -11.41
CA VAL A 141 11.92 -5.69 -9.99
C VAL A 141 12.78 -4.62 -9.31
N THR A 142 12.16 -3.87 -8.40
CA THR A 142 12.79 -2.77 -7.65
C THR A 142 12.80 -3.04 -6.15
N SER A 143 12.90 -4.31 -5.75
CA SER A 143 13.03 -4.69 -4.34
C SER A 143 14.37 -5.37 -4.12
N ALA A 144 15.16 -4.79 -3.23
CA ALA A 144 16.44 -5.33 -2.80
C ALA A 144 16.31 -6.39 -1.71
N SER A 145 15.10 -6.79 -1.27
CA SER A 145 14.95 -7.74 -0.15
C SER A 145 15.76 -9.04 -0.40
N PRO A 146 16.36 -9.67 0.63
CA PRO A 146 17.32 -10.75 0.43
C PRO A 146 16.78 -11.93 -0.41
N ALA A 147 15.55 -12.35 -0.16
CA ALA A 147 14.91 -13.43 -0.91
C ALA A 147 14.72 -13.10 -2.40
N VAL A 148 14.40 -11.83 -2.71
CA VAL A 148 14.29 -11.35 -4.10
C VAL A 148 15.66 -11.29 -4.76
N ALA A 149 16.66 -10.70 -4.10
CA ALA A 149 18.03 -10.63 -4.63
C ALA A 149 18.59 -12.03 -4.93
N LYS A 150 18.39 -13.00 -4.03
CA LYS A 150 18.79 -14.40 -4.25
C LYS A 150 18.10 -15.04 -5.45
N LEU A 151 16.79 -14.83 -5.62
CA LEU A 151 16.07 -15.32 -6.79
C LEU A 151 16.57 -14.67 -8.08
N LEU A 152 16.75 -13.34 -8.08
CA LEU A 152 17.27 -12.60 -9.23
C LEU A 152 18.68 -13.07 -9.59
N ARG A 153 19.54 -13.35 -8.60
CA ARG A 153 20.86 -13.94 -8.87
C ARG A 153 20.73 -15.30 -9.56
N VAL A 154 19.86 -16.18 -9.08
CA VAL A 154 19.60 -17.46 -9.75
C VAL A 154 19.12 -17.24 -11.18
N VAL A 155 18.18 -16.32 -11.40
CA VAL A 155 17.68 -16.01 -12.76
C VAL A 155 18.80 -15.49 -13.67
N ALA A 156 19.70 -14.64 -13.17
CA ALA A 156 20.83 -14.12 -13.94
C ALA A 156 21.83 -15.22 -14.34
N ASP A 157 21.98 -16.27 -13.51
CA ASP A 157 22.89 -17.41 -13.76
C ASP A 157 22.26 -18.53 -14.62
N LEU A 158 20.97 -18.47 -14.96
CA LEU A 158 20.32 -19.51 -15.78
C LEU A 158 20.85 -19.47 -17.23
N PRO A 159 20.93 -20.61 -17.93
CA PRO A 159 21.44 -20.66 -19.31
C PRO A 159 20.67 -19.78 -20.31
N ASP A 160 19.37 -19.60 -20.09
CA ASP A 160 18.46 -18.75 -20.88
C ASP A 160 17.73 -17.76 -19.95
N GLY A 161 18.49 -17.21 -19.00
CA GLY A 161 18.01 -16.30 -17.97
C GLY A 161 18.38 -14.84 -18.23
N GLY A 162 17.60 -13.91 -17.69
CA GLY A 162 17.92 -12.49 -17.76
C GLY A 162 17.25 -11.65 -16.70
N VAL A 163 17.98 -10.68 -16.15
CA VAL A 163 17.44 -9.68 -15.21
C VAL A 163 17.54 -8.30 -15.85
N ILE A 164 16.40 -7.61 -15.96
CA ILE A 164 16.32 -6.26 -16.51
C ILE A 164 16.04 -5.29 -15.36
N LEU A 165 17.08 -4.54 -14.98
CA LEU A 165 17.02 -3.52 -13.93
C LEU A 165 16.48 -2.20 -14.50
N PRO A 166 15.53 -1.53 -13.83
CA PRO A 166 15.04 -0.24 -14.27
C PRO A 166 16.01 0.87 -13.85
N ASP A 167 16.44 1.67 -14.83
CA ASP A 167 17.19 2.92 -14.65
C ASP A 167 18.41 2.84 -13.71
N LEU A 168 19.19 1.74 -13.81
CA LEU A 168 20.54 1.69 -13.26
C LEU A 168 21.43 2.68 -14.01
N ASP A 169 21.99 3.64 -13.29
CA ASP A 169 22.82 4.69 -13.86
C ASP A 169 24.23 4.15 -14.10
N LEU A 170 24.47 3.66 -15.32
CA LEU A 170 25.79 3.21 -15.76
C LEU A 170 26.73 4.38 -16.11
N ALA A 171 26.24 5.62 -16.19
CA ALA A 171 27.06 6.79 -16.50
C ALA A 171 27.60 7.51 -15.24
N LEU A 172 27.14 7.15 -14.04
CA LEU A 172 27.61 7.74 -12.78
C LEU A 172 29.08 7.39 -12.55
N GLU A 173 29.92 8.38 -12.23
CA GLU A 173 31.35 8.12 -11.97
C GLU A 173 31.55 7.12 -10.81
N PRO A 174 32.57 6.24 -10.88
CA PRO A 174 32.82 5.22 -9.86
C PRO A 174 32.94 5.80 -8.45
N GLU A 175 33.64 6.92 -8.29
CA GLU A 175 33.85 7.57 -6.99
C GLU A 175 32.52 8.04 -6.38
N VAL A 176 31.59 8.52 -7.22
CA VAL A 176 30.27 8.95 -6.76
C VAL A 176 29.41 7.74 -6.37
N TRP A 177 29.50 6.65 -7.15
CA TRP A 177 28.83 5.41 -6.81
C TRP A 177 29.31 4.85 -5.47
N ASP A 178 30.62 4.89 -5.22
CA ASP A 178 31.22 4.46 -3.96
C ASP A 178 30.80 5.36 -2.79
N ALA A 179 30.77 6.68 -3.01
CA ALA A 179 30.29 7.66 -2.03
C ALA A 179 28.82 7.50 -1.62
N LEU A 180 28.00 6.72 -2.35
CA LEU A 180 26.65 6.39 -1.91
C LEU A 180 26.63 5.57 -0.61
N GLY A 181 27.74 4.92 -0.25
CA GLY A 181 27.84 4.04 0.92
C GLY A 181 28.16 2.60 0.56
N SER A 182 28.43 1.77 1.57
CA SER A 182 28.81 0.37 1.34
C SER A 182 27.63 -0.48 0.88
N ALA A 183 26.41 -0.18 1.36
CA ALA A 183 25.16 -0.83 0.97
C ALA A 183 25.25 -2.37 0.97
N GLY A 184 25.86 -2.95 2.00
CA GLY A 184 26.05 -4.39 2.14
C GLY A 184 27.05 -5.01 1.17
N GLY A 185 28.02 -4.23 0.68
CA GLY A 185 29.16 -4.73 -0.09
C GLY A 185 30.03 -5.70 0.71
N PRO A 186 31.06 -6.31 0.08
CA PRO A 186 31.84 -7.41 0.67
C PRO A 186 32.40 -7.15 2.08
N ASP A 187 32.76 -5.90 2.37
CA ASP A 187 33.41 -5.50 3.62
C ASP A 187 32.57 -4.52 4.46
N GLY A 188 31.30 -4.28 4.10
CA GLY A 188 30.44 -3.28 4.75
C GLY A 188 29.08 -3.80 5.17
N ALA A 189 28.50 -3.18 6.20
CA ALA A 189 27.14 -3.50 6.64
C ALA A 189 26.11 -3.06 5.60
N VAL A 190 24.90 -3.63 5.69
CA VAL A 190 23.78 -3.28 4.81
C VAL A 190 23.44 -1.79 4.86
N PHE A 191 23.51 -1.20 6.06
CA PHE A 191 23.30 0.22 6.31
C PHE A 191 24.38 0.73 7.26
N GLU A 192 25.09 1.78 6.86
CA GLU A 192 26.14 2.40 7.67
C GLU A 192 25.90 3.89 7.89
N ARG A 193 26.51 4.44 8.94
CA ARG A 193 26.52 5.89 9.14
C ARG A 193 27.33 6.53 8.01
N GLY A 194 26.70 7.43 7.27
CA GLY A 194 27.31 8.09 6.11
C GLY A 194 26.72 7.64 4.78
N ASP A 195 26.01 6.51 4.74
CA ASP A 195 25.31 6.05 3.55
C ASP A 195 24.25 7.07 3.10
N VAL A 196 24.21 7.32 1.79
CA VAL A 196 23.25 8.23 1.15
C VAL A 196 21.99 7.45 0.77
N VAL A 197 21.31 6.89 1.78
CA VAL A 197 20.15 5.98 1.60
C VAL A 197 18.96 6.60 0.86
N THR A 198 18.90 7.93 0.77
CA THR A 198 17.86 8.68 0.05
C THR A 198 18.15 8.84 -1.44
N HIS A 199 19.37 8.50 -1.88
CA HIS A 199 19.76 8.59 -3.29
C HIS A 199 18.99 7.55 -4.12
N PRO A 200 18.44 7.91 -5.31
CA PRO A 200 17.65 6.97 -6.13
C PRO A 200 18.39 5.68 -6.52
N GLN A 201 19.72 5.76 -6.69
CA GLN A 201 20.55 4.61 -7.06
C GLN A 201 21.01 3.75 -5.85
N TYR A 202 20.86 4.22 -4.61
CA TYR A 202 21.33 3.46 -3.43
C TYR A 202 20.65 2.09 -3.32
N HIS A 203 19.35 2.03 -3.61
CA HIS A 203 18.60 0.79 -3.58
C HIS A 203 19.09 -0.24 -4.61
N LEU A 204 19.46 0.21 -5.81
CA LEU A 204 20.02 -0.65 -6.86
C LEU A 204 21.44 -1.10 -6.49
N LYS A 205 22.25 -0.24 -5.86
CA LYS A 205 23.55 -0.63 -5.29
C LYS A 205 23.40 -1.75 -4.26
N LEU A 206 22.47 -1.59 -3.32
CA LEU A 206 22.15 -2.63 -2.34
C LEU A 206 21.69 -3.94 -3.00
N LEU A 207 20.83 -3.86 -4.02
CA LEU A 207 20.36 -5.02 -4.77
C LEU A 207 21.53 -5.76 -5.45
N LEU A 208 22.39 -5.04 -6.16
CA LEU A 208 23.57 -5.60 -6.85
C LEU A 208 24.52 -6.27 -5.86
N ASN A 209 24.83 -5.62 -4.74
CA ASN A 209 25.66 -6.20 -3.67
C ASN A 209 25.05 -7.49 -3.11
N ARG A 210 23.74 -7.51 -2.83
CA ARG A 210 23.04 -8.71 -2.35
C ARG A 210 23.00 -9.84 -3.39
N MET A 211 22.97 -9.50 -4.67
CA MET A 211 23.10 -10.47 -5.76
C MET A 211 24.54 -10.96 -5.94
N GLY A 212 25.53 -10.25 -5.39
CA GLY A 212 26.94 -10.49 -5.68
C GLY A 212 27.27 -10.22 -7.14
N ILE A 213 26.73 -9.14 -7.71
CA ILE A 213 26.99 -8.68 -9.08
C ILE A 213 27.59 -7.28 -8.99
N ALA A 214 28.72 -7.06 -9.62
CA ALA A 214 29.34 -5.75 -9.73
C ALA A 214 28.60 -4.89 -10.78
N ARG A 215 28.63 -3.57 -10.60
CA ARG A 215 27.90 -2.65 -11.47
C ARG A 215 28.37 -2.72 -12.93
N ASP A 216 29.66 -2.99 -13.15
CA ASP A 216 30.29 -3.14 -14.46
C ASP A 216 29.95 -4.47 -15.18
N GLU A 217 29.40 -5.46 -14.45
CA GLU A 217 28.82 -6.67 -15.05
C GLU A 217 27.44 -6.41 -15.67
N VAL A 218 26.82 -5.24 -15.42
CA VAL A 218 25.50 -4.89 -15.97
C VAL A 218 25.65 -4.17 -17.30
N GLU A 219 25.11 -4.78 -18.35
CA GLU A 219 25.15 -4.19 -19.70
C GLU A 219 24.01 -3.20 -19.95
N PRO A 220 24.23 -2.14 -20.75
CA PRO A 220 23.17 -1.24 -21.18
C PRO A 220 22.11 -2.00 -22.00
N TRP A 221 20.87 -2.03 -21.51
CA TRP A 221 19.76 -2.56 -22.30
C TRP A 221 19.47 -1.65 -23.49
N HIS A 222 19.59 -2.17 -24.71
CA HIS A 222 19.35 -1.40 -25.93
C HIS A 222 17.92 -0.83 -25.95
N ARG A 223 17.82 0.49 -25.80
CA ARG A 223 16.56 1.25 -25.86
C ARG A 223 16.09 1.42 -27.32
N SER A 224 15.80 0.33 -28.03
CA SER A 224 15.09 0.39 -29.32
C SER A 224 13.59 0.32 -29.07
N GLY A 225 12.95 1.47 -28.89
CA GLY A 225 11.50 1.58 -28.68
C GLY A 225 10.92 2.80 -29.39
N LEU A 226 9.59 2.92 -29.40
CA LEU A 226 8.85 3.94 -30.16
C LEU A 226 9.15 5.40 -29.76
N SER A 227 9.80 5.65 -28.62
CA SER A 227 10.20 6.99 -28.19
C SER A 227 11.35 6.93 -27.18
N PRO A 228 12.62 6.76 -27.60
CA PRO A 228 13.75 6.81 -26.68
C PRO A 228 13.84 8.20 -26.04
N ALA A 229 13.98 8.25 -24.71
CA ALA A 229 14.37 9.49 -24.05
C ALA A 229 15.72 9.94 -24.62
N ARG A 230 15.88 11.24 -24.86
CA ARG A 230 17.14 11.75 -25.40
C ARG A 230 18.23 11.62 -24.33
N PRO A 231 19.46 11.18 -24.68
CA PRO A 231 20.53 10.94 -23.70
C PRO A 231 20.85 12.13 -22.79
N GLU A 232 20.66 13.37 -23.28
CA GLU A 232 20.94 14.58 -22.50
C GLU A 232 20.04 14.70 -21.26
N ARG A 233 18.79 14.21 -21.33
CA ARG A 233 17.88 14.21 -20.18
C ARG A 233 18.34 13.23 -19.10
N SER A 234 18.82 12.05 -19.48
CA SER A 234 19.35 11.08 -18.53
C SER A 234 20.60 11.62 -17.81
N ARG A 235 21.50 12.30 -18.53
CA ARG A 235 22.67 12.95 -17.93
C ARG A 235 22.29 14.08 -16.98
N ALA A 236 21.36 14.95 -17.36
CA ALA A 236 20.89 16.01 -16.49
C ALA A 236 20.23 15.48 -15.20
N ILE A 237 19.46 14.38 -15.29
CA ILE A 237 18.86 13.71 -14.13
C ILE A 237 19.93 13.06 -13.26
N SER A 238 20.91 12.35 -13.85
CA SER A 238 22.06 11.78 -13.13
C SER A 238 22.78 12.86 -12.31
N ASN A 239 23.13 13.98 -12.96
CA ASN A 239 23.76 15.11 -12.31
C ASN A 239 22.89 15.75 -11.22
N LEU A 240 21.58 15.85 -11.42
CA LEU A 240 20.66 16.43 -10.43
C LEU A 240 20.67 15.67 -9.10
N PHE A 241 20.88 14.35 -9.14
CA PHE A 241 20.84 13.51 -7.95
C PHE A 241 22.21 13.30 -7.29
N LEU A 242 23.30 13.92 -7.78
CA LEU A 242 24.62 13.79 -7.15
C LEU A 242 24.55 14.03 -5.63
N PRO A 243 25.19 13.16 -4.81
CA PRO A 243 25.23 13.34 -3.36
C PRO A 243 25.92 14.66 -2.99
N PRO A 244 25.70 15.17 -1.77
CA PRO A 244 26.16 16.51 -1.37
C PRO A 244 27.62 16.82 -1.69
N GLU A 245 28.54 15.89 -1.41
CA GLU A 245 29.97 16.07 -1.69
C GLU A 245 30.28 16.15 -3.20
N ALA A 246 29.67 15.27 -4.01
CA ALA A 246 29.85 15.24 -5.45
C ALA A 246 29.14 16.42 -6.17
N SER A 247 28.09 16.98 -5.56
CA SER A 247 27.30 18.08 -6.13
C SER A 247 28.10 19.38 -6.33
N ALA A 248 29.30 19.51 -5.73
CA ALA A 248 30.22 20.61 -6.00
C ALA A 248 30.56 20.74 -7.51
N ALA A 249 30.51 19.64 -8.25
CA ALA A 249 30.72 19.62 -9.70
C ALA A 249 29.64 20.39 -10.49
N TRP A 250 28.48 20.72 -9.89
CA TRP A 250 27.40 21.44 -10.59
C TRP A 250 27.83 22.78 -11.17
N VAL A 251 28.78 23.45 -10.52
CA VAL A 251 29.31 24.75 -10.96
C VAL A 251 30.10 24.63 -12.27
N SER A 252 30.75 23.49 -12.49
CA SER A 252 31.58 23.22 -13.67
C SER A 252 30.87 22.44 -14.78
N LEU A 253 29.60 22.05 -14.59
CA LEU A 253 28.84 21.33 -15.61
C LEU A 253 28.66 22.16 -16.89
N GLU A 254 29.01 21.56 -18.03
CA GLU A 254 28.74 22.16 -19.33
C GLU A 254 27.24 22.27 -19.58
N ALA A 255 26.84 23.20 -20.46
CA ALA A 255 25.43 23.42 -20.77
C ALA A 255 24.71 22.15 -21.24
N LYS A 256 25.39 21.25 -21.97
CA LYS A 256 24.81 19.99 -22.47
C LYS A 256 24.45 19.00 -21.34
N ASP A 257 25.12 19.09 -20.20
CA ASP A 257 25.00 18.14 -19.08
C ASP A 257 24.02 18.62 -17.99
N ARG A 258 23.45 19.82 -18.16
CA ARG A 258 22.40 20.40 -17.29
C ARG A 258 21.14 20.86 -18.03
N ARG A 259 21.02 20.54 -19.33
CA ARG A 259 19.89 20.96 -20.17
C ARG A 259 18.71 20.00 -20.03
N LEU A 260 17.58 20.53 -19.56
CA LEU A 260 16.29 19.83 -19.53
C LEU A 260 15.38 20.30 -20.68
N THR A 261 15.88 20.26 -21.92
CA THR A 261 15.12 20.71 -23.10
C THR A 261 13.79 19.97 -23.21
N GLY A 262 12.70 20.74 -23.34
CA GLY A 262 11.33 20.21 -23.39
C GLY A 262 10.65 20.07 -22.02
N VAL A 263 11.38 20.30 -20.92
CA VAL A 263 10.79 20.46 -19.58
C VAL A 263 10.35 21.90 -19.40
N ARG A 264 9.12 22.07 -18.90
CA ARG A 264 8.53 23.37 -18.58
C ARG A 264 8.05 23.30 -17.13
N VAL A 265 8.19 24.40 -16.42
CA VAL A 265 7.64 24.58 -15.07
C VAL A 265 6.40 25.45 -15.20
N MET A 266 5.34 25.08 -14.49
CA MET A 266 4.11 25.84 -14.37
C MET A 266 3.84 26.04 -12.89
N GLU A 267 3.71 27.30 -12.47
CA GLU A 267 3.30 27.65 -11.12
C GLU A 267 1.81 27.99 -11.13
N SER A 268 1.08 27.52 -10.13
CA SER A 268 -0.36 27.77 -9.98
C SER A 268 -0.62 28.26 -8.57
N ALA A 269 -1.57 29.18 -8.39
CA ALA A 269 -1.84 29.79 -7.09
C ALA A 269 -2.54 28.82 -6.13
N ASN A 270 -3.26 27.83 -6.66
CA ASN A 270 -3.95 26.82 -5.85
C ASN A 270 -4.13 25.49 -6.63
N PRO A 271 -4.46 24.39 -5.92
CA PRO A 271 -4.62 23.07 -6.53
C PRO A 271 -5.73 22.93 -7.58
N GLU A 272 -6.75 23.80 -7.57
CA GLU A 272 -7.82 23.76 -8.58
C GLU A 272 -7.34 24.37 -9.90
N GLU A 273 -6.62 25.49 -9.83
CA GLU A 273 -5.96 26.10 -10.98
C GLU A 273 -4.92 25.16 -11.60
N GLU A 274 -4.13 24.46 -10.77
CA GLU A 274 -3.19 23.44 -11.23
C GLU A 274 -3.91 22.33 -12.02
N ALA A 275 -4.98 21.77 -11.45
CA ALA A 275 -5.76 20.71 -12.08
C ALA A 275 -6.36 21.16 -13.43
N GLN A 276 -6.93 22.36 -13.47
CA GLN A 276 -7.51 22.93 -14.69
C GLN A 276 -6.44 23.15 -15.76
N SER A 277 -5.29 23.70 -15.38
CA SER A 277 -4.18 23.98 -16.29
C SER A 277 -3.60 22.70 -16.90
N ILE A 278 -3.40 21.65 -16.07
CA ILE A 278 -3.01 20.32 -16.54
C ILE A 278 -4.05 19.78 -17.53
N ALA A 279 -5.35 19.87 -17.20
CA ALA A 279 -6.41 19.36 -18.07
C ALA A 279 -6.47 20.09 -19.43
N ILE A 280 -6.20 21.41 -19.45
CA ILE A 280 -6.08 22.20 -20.69
C ILE A 280 -4.89 21.71 -21.52
N LEU A 281 -3.72 21.51 -20.91
CA LEU A 281 -2.53 21.01 -21.60
C LEU A 281 -2.73 19.60 -22.17
N VAL A 282 -3.41 18.73 -21.43
CA VAL A 282 -3.79 17.39 -21.90
C VAL A 282 -4.72 17.51 -23.11
N ARG A 283 -5.75 18.35 -23.02
CA ARG A 283 -6.69 18.57 -24.13
C ARG A 283 -5.98 19.11 -25.38
N GLU A 284 -5.10 20.09 -25.20
CA GLU A 284 -4.31 20.67 -26.30
C GLU A 284 -3.45 19.59 -26.97
N ALA A 285 -2.74 18.78 -26.19
CA ALA A 285 -1.91 17.71 -26.71
C ALA A 285 -2.72 16.62 -27.44
N LEU A 286 -3.94 16.32 -26.98
CA LEU A 286 -4.84 15.37 -27.65
C LEU A 286 -5.51 15.92 -28.92
N ALA A 287 -5.35 17.22 -29.22
CA ALA A 287 -5.78 17.77 -30.50
C ALA A 287 -4.92 17.28 -31.67
N GLU A 288 -3.69 16.82 -31.39
CA GLU A 288 -2.85 16.14 -32.36
C GLU A 288 -3.21 14.64 -32.42
N PRO A 289 -3.59 14.11 -33.59
CA PRO A 289 -3.93 12.68 -33.74
C PRO A 289 -2.81 11.77 -33.24
N GLU A 290 -3.20 10.67 -32.59
CA GLU A 290 -2.30 9.63 -32.04
C GLU A 290 -1.35 10.09 -30.92
N ARG A 291 -1.35 11.37 -30.56
CA ARG A 291 -0.52 11.88 -29.47
C ARG A 291 -0.98 11.30 -28.14
N ARG A 292 -0.02 10.78 -27.37
CA ARG A 292 -0.26 10.18 -26.06
C ARG A 292 0.19 11.13 -24.96
N VAL A 293 -0.61 11.23 -23.91
CA VAL A 293 -0.31 12.06 -22.74
C VAL A 293 -0.42 11.20 -21.49
N ALA A 294 0.53 11.34 -20.59
CA ALA A 294 0.49 10.74 -19.26
C ALA A 294 0.56 11.87 -18.22
N VAL A 295 -0.34 11.85 -17.25
CA VAL A 295 -0.30 12.71 -16.07
C VAL A 295 0.07 11.82 -14.89
N VAL A 296 1.20 12.13 -14.25
CA VAL A 296 1.72 11.35 -13.11
C VAL A 296 1.70 12.23 -11.88
N THR A 297 0.98 11.80 -10.84
CA THR A 297 0.95 12.50 -9.56
C THR A 297 0.76 11.50 -8.40
N PRO A 298 1.47 11.66 -7.27
CA PRO A 298 1.16 10.92 -6.06
C PRO A 298 -0.11 11.44 -5.35
N ASP A 299 -0.61 12.62 -5.72
CA ASP A 299 -1.82 13.21 -5.13
C ASP A 299 -3.09 12.73 -5.85
N ARG A 300 -3.85 11.87 -5.16
CA ARG A 300 -5.13 11.35 -5.64
C ARG A 300 -6.20 12.43 -5.80
N SER A 301 -6.14 13.51 -5.00
CA SER A 301 -7.08 14.62 -5.10
C SER A 301 -6.83 15.42 -6.37
N LEU A 302 -5.56 15.67 -6.71
CA LEU A 302 -5.19 16.32 -7.96
C LEU A 302 -5.62 15.49 -9.17
N ALA A 303 -5.31 14.19 -9.17
CA ALA A 303 -5.74 13.27 -10.24
C ALA A 303 -7.26 13.30 -10.45
N ALA A 304 -8.04 13.21 -9.38
CA ALA A 304 -9.51 13.24 -9.45
C ALA A 304 -10.04 14.55 -10.04
N ARG A 305 -9.43 15.70 -9.70
CA ARG A 305 -9.80 17.01 -10.27
C ARG A 305 -9.47 17.10 -11.75
N VAL A 306 -8.29 16.64 -12.16
CA VAL A 306 -7.90 16.59 -13.59
C VAL A 306 -8.88 15.73 -14.38
N VAL A 307 -9.22 14.54 -13.88
CA VAL A 307 -10.24 13.65 -14.50
C VAL A 307 -11.59 14.35 -14.63
N ALA A 308 -12.05 15.05 -13.59
CA ALA A 308 -13.30 15.78 -13.61
C ALA A 308 -13.32 16.91 -14.66
N HIS A 309 -12.21 17.66 -14.82
CA HIS A 309 -12.09 18.67 -15.87
C HIS A 309 -12.09 18.06 -17.27
N LEU A 310 -11.33 16.97 -17.48
CA LEU A 310 -11.27 16.26 -18.76
C LEU A 310 -12.64 15.72 -19.20
N ALA A 311 -13.45 15.25 -18.26
CA ALA A 311 -14.80 14.77 -18.52
C ALA A 311 -15.71 15.85 -19.14
N ARG A 312 -15.47 17.14 -18.86
CA ARG A 312 -16.23 18.26 -19.46
C ARG A 312 -16.01 18.37 -20.97
N TRP A 313 -14.92 17.82 -21.49
CA TRP A 313 -14.59 17.76 -22.91
C TRP A 313 -14.72 16.35 -23.49
N ASN A 314 -15.41 15.44 -22.80
CA ASN A 314 -15.55 14.02 -23.18
C ASN A 314 -14.20 13.30 -23.35
N VAL A 315 -13.16 13.76 -22.64
CA VAL A 315 -11.87 13.07 -22.59
C VAL A 315 -11.90 12.11 -21.40
N VAL A 316 -11.81 10.82 -21.68
CA VAL A 316 -11.75 9.76 -20.66
C VAL A 316 -10.28 9.48 -20.34
N ALA A 317 -9.87 9.81 -19.12
CA ALA A 317 -8.55 9.45 -18.62
C ALA A 317 -8.58 8.05 -18.00
N ASP A 318 -7.60 7.22 -18.37
CA ASP A 318 -7.38 5.92 -17.73
C ASP A 318 -6.60 6.11 -16.42
N ASP A 319 -7.35 6.24 -15.31
CA ASP A 319 -6.79 6.39 -13.98
C ASP A 319 -6.41 5.01 -13.41
N THR A 320 -5.12 4.70 -13.45
CA THR A 320 -4.57 3.39 -13.07
C THR A 320 -4.82 3.01 -11.61
N ALA A 321 -5.04 3.96 -10.71
CA ALA A 321 -5.39 3.68 -9.32
C ALA A 321 -6.90 3.38 -9.14
N GLY A 322 -7.70 3.63 -10.17
CA GLY A 322 -9.13 3.45 -10.18
C GLY A 322 -9.87 4.25 -9.11
N ARG A 323 -11.10 3.84 -8.85
CA ARG A 323 -11.94 4.39 -7.79
C ARG A 323 -11.76 3.57 -6.50
N PRO A 324 -11.38 4.19 -5.37
CA PRO A 324 -11.29 3.47 -4.10
C PRO A 324 -12.62 2.79 -3.77
N LEU A 325 -12.57 1.52 -3.31
CA LEU A 325 -13.77 0.74 -2.95
C LEU A 325 -14.73 1.52 -2.02
N PRO A 326 -14.27 2.19 -0.94
CA PRO A 326 -15.12 3.02 -0.07
C PRO A 326 -15.90 4.12 -0.77
N GLN A 327 -15.45 4.57 -1.95
CA GLN A 327 -16.12 5.62 -2.71
C GLN A 327 -17.15 5.06 -3.69
N THR A 328 -17.13 3.75 -3.99
CA THR A 328 -18.11 3.07 -4.85
C THR A 328 -19.44 2.86 -4.11
N ALA A 329 -20.54 2.62 -4.82
CA ALA A 329 -21.82 2.29 -4.18
C ALA A 329 -21.73 1.01 -3.32
N ALA A 330 -21.04 -0.02 -3.81
CA ALA A 330 -20.85 -1.27 -3.09
C ALA A 330 -20.03 -1.10 -1.80
N GLY A 331 -18.93 -0.33 -1.84
CA GLY A 331 -18.15 -0.07 -0.63
C GLY A 331 -18.87 0.84 0.37
N ARG A 332 -19.64 1.84 -0.11
CA ARG A 332 -20.41 2.73 0.78
C ARG A 332 -21.48 1.96 1.54
N VAL A 333 -22.24 1.08 0.89
CA VAL A 333 -23.28 0.30 1.60
C VAL A 333 -22.67 -0.60 2.68
N LEU A 334 -21.52 -1.21 2.41
CA LEU A 334 -20.81 -2.04 3.40
C LEU A 334 -20.31 -1.22 4.59
N LEU A 335 -19.81 -0.01 4.35
CA LEU A 335 -19.39 0.90 5.43
C LEU A 335 -20.59 1.37 6.27
N GLN A 336 -21.70 1.75 5.63
CA GLN A 336 -22.93 2.12 6.31
C GLN A 336 -23.49 0.96 7.15
N LEU A 337 -23.36 -0.27 6.65
CA LEU A 337 -23.75 -1.46 7.40
C LEU A 337 -22.87 -1.67 8.64
N ALA A 338 -21.54 -1.53 8.50
CA ALA A 338 -20.62 -1.62 9.62
C ALA A 338 -20.87 -0.51 10.66
N GLU A 339 -21.14 0.71 10.21
CA GLU A 339 -21.49 1.86 11.06
C GLU A 339 -22.81 1.64 11.80
N LEU A 340 -23.83 1.10 11.11
CA LEU A 340 -25.09 0.71 11.74
C LEU A 340 -24.88 -0.25 12.92
N VAL A 341 -24.07 -1.30 12.71
CA VAL A 341 -23.76 -2.28 13.74
C VAL A 341 -22.98 -1.65 14.89
N ALA A 342 -21.92 -0.90 14.57
CA ALA A 342 -21.06 -0.25 15.57
C ALA A 342 -21.83 0.76 16.43
N GLU A 343 -22.74 1.52 15.82
CA GLU A 343 -23.54 2.52 16.52
C GLU A 343 -24.85 1.96 17.10
N ARG A 344 -25.07 0.63 17.06
CA ARG A 344 -26.27 -0.03 17.59
C ARG A 344 -27.56 0.58 17.01
N ALA A 345 -27.67 0.56 15.69
CA ALA A 345 -28.81 1.08 14.92
C ALA A 345 -29.18 2.54 15.26
N ALA A 346 -28.18 3.41 15.44
CA ALA A 346 -28.43 4.84 15.60
C ALA A 346 -29.22 5.42 14.40
N PRO A 347 -30.12 6.41 14.61
CA PRO A 347 -30.97 6.95 13.56
C PRO A 347 -30.23 7.41 12.30
N VAL A 348 -29.09 8.10 12.44
CA VAL A 348 -28.35 8.64 11.29
C VAL A 348 -27.75 7.53 10.41
N PRO A 349 -26.94 6.57 10.94
CA PRO A 349 -26.48 5.42 10.17
C PRO A 349 -27.62 4.57 9.59
N LEU A 350 -28.71 4.38 10.34
CA LEU A 350 -29.89 3.64 9.89
C LEU A 350 -30.52 4.29 8.66
N LEU A 351 -30.84 5.58 8.72
CA LEU A 351 -31.42 6.31 7.60
C LEU A 351 -30.46 6.37 6.40
N ALA A 352 -29.16 6.52 6.66
CA ALA A 352 -28.14 6.52 5.62
C ALA A 352 -28.08 5.17 4.88
N LEU A 353 -28.17 4.04 5.59
CA LEU A 353 -28.23 2.71 4.99
C LEU A 353 -29.54 2.50 4.21
N LEU A 354 -30.70 2.77 4.83
CA LEU A 354 -32.00 2.49 4.22
C LEU A 354 -32.27 3.35 2.97
N SER A 355 -31.69 4.55 2.91
CA SER A 355 -31.79 5.42 1.72
C SER A 355 -30.78 5.07 0.61
N HIS A 356 -29.83 4.17 0.87
CA HIS A 356 -28.76 3.85 -0.07
C HIS A 356 -29.28 3.28 -1.41
N PRO A 357 -28.68 3.62 -2.57
CA PRO A 357 -29.11 3.13 -3.90
C PRO A 357 -29.18 1.61 -4.06
N LEU A 358 -28.35 0.87 -3.32
CA LEU A 358 -28.28 -0.60 -3.38
C LEU A 358 -29.20 -1.31 -2.37
N VAL A 359 -29.87 -0.58 -1.48
CA VAL A 359 -30.83 -1.17 -0.54
C VAL A 359 -32.21 -1.09 -1.16
N GLN A 360 -32.87 -2.25 -1.31
CA GLN A 360 -34.16 -2.38 -2.01
C GLN A 360 -34.16 -1.67 -3.39
N PRO A 361 -33.30 -2.07 -4.33
CA PRO A 361 -33.30 -1.53 -5.69
C PRO A 361 -34.47 -2.12 -6.51
N GLY A 362 -34.90 -1.40 -7.55
CA GLY A 362 -35.89 -1.90 -8.52
C GLY A 362 -37.32 -1.39 -8.32
N GLU A 363 -38.30 -2.17 -8.78
CA GLU A 363 -39.73 -1.84 -8.70
C GLU A 363 -40.16 -1.73 -7.23
N GLY A 364 -40.81 -0.62 -6.87
CA GLY A 364 -41.19 -0.32 -5.47
C GLY A 364 -40.22 0.59 -4.71
N ARG A 365 -39.06 0.95 -5.28
CA ARG A 365 -38.08 1.85 -4.61
C ARG A 365 -38.66 3.21 -4.20
N VAL A 366 -39.58 3.77 -5.00
CA VAL A 366 -40.24 5.05 -4.67
C VAL A 366 -41.04 4.92 -3.37
N ILE A 367 -41.79 3.83 -3.21
CA ILE A 367 -42.59 3.53 -2.01
C ILE A 367 -41.66 3.29 -0.82
N TRP A 368 -40.58 2.53 -1.02
CA TRP A 368 -39.55 2.31 0.00
C TRP A 368 -38.96 3.62 0.53
N LEU A 369 -38.49 4.50 -0.36
CA LEU A 369 -37.91 5.79 0.03
C LEU A 369 -38.94 6.70 0.71
N GLU A 370 -40.22 6.60 0.37
CA GLU A 370 -41.27 7.33 1.08
C GLU A 370 -41.43 6.87 2.53
N ARG A 371 -41.36 5.56 2.78
CA ARG A 371 -41.33 5.02 4.15
C ARG A 371 -40.06 5.42 4.91
N VAL A 372 -38.90 5.44 4.25
CA VAL A 372 -37.65 5.96 4.83
C VAL A 372 -37.77 7.44 5.22
N ARG A 373 -38.45 8.28 4.42
CA ARG A 373 -38.71 9.68 4.78
C ARG A 373 -39.64 9.81 5.98
N GLN A 374 -40.67 8.97 6.07
CA GLN A 374 -41.56 8.93 7.24
C GLN A 374 -40.79 8.51 8.50
N LEU A 375 -39.91 7.52 8.37
CA LEU A 375 -38.99 7.11 9.44
C LEU A 375 -38.07 8.27 9.86
N ASP A 376 -37.46 8.99 8.91
CA ASP A 376 -36.65 10.18 9.21
C ASP A 376 -37.44 11.20 10.04
N LEU A 377 -38.66 11.53 9.64
CA LEU A 377 -39.49 12.51 10.34
C LEU A 377 -39.75 12.15 11.81
N ILE A 378 -40.00 10.86 12.12
CA ILE A 378 -40.30 10.43 13.50
C ILE A 378 -39.04 10.24 14.36
N LEU A 379 -37.87 10.08 13.72
CA LEU A 379 -36.57 9.93 14.38
C LEU A 379 -35.83 11.26 14.60
N ARG A 380 -36.34 12.38 14.07
CA ARG A 380 -35.82 13.71 14.40
C ARG A 380 -36.07 14.03 15.87
N GLY A 381 -35.02 14.50 16.55
CA GLY A 381 -35.06 14.85 17.97
C GLY A 381 -34.15 13.97 18.81
N PRO A 382 -34.43 13.82 20.13
CA PRO A 382 -33.64 12.98 21.02
C PRO A 382 -33.56 11.54 20.52
N ARG A 383 -32.38 10.94 20.61
CA ARG A 383 -32.15 9.57 20.14
C ARG A 383 -33.05 8.57 20.88
N PRO A 384 -33.89 7.78 20.18
CA PRO A 384 -34.68 6.72 20.78
C PRO A 384 -33.78 5.53 21.08
N GLY A 385 -33.15 5.53 22.25
CA GLY A 385 -32.38 4.40 22.81
C GLY A 385 -31.32 3.76 21.89
N PRO A 386 -30.73 2.64 22.32
CA PRO A 386 -29.93 1.76 21.48
C PRO A 386 -30.78 0.66 20.84
N GLY A 387 -30.40 0.23 19.64
CA GLY A 387 -30.91 -0.99 19.00
C GLY A 387 -32.23 -0.83 18.23
N LEU A 388 -32.57 -1.88 17.49
CA LEU A 388 -33.81 -1.97 16.71
C LEU A 388 -35.10 -1.88 17.56
N PRO A 389 -35.16 -2.43 18.80
CA PRO A 389 -36.36 -2.32 19.63
C PRO A 389 -36.78 -0.88 19.96
N ALA A 390 -35.80 0.01 20.19
CA ALA A 390 -36.09 1.40 20.50
C ALA A 390 -36.63 2.15 19.27
N ILE A 391 -36.19 1.78 18.06
CA ILE A 391 -36.75 2.29 16.81
C ILE A 391 -38.17 1.77 16.61
N ARG A 392 -38.43 0.48 16.87
CA ARG A 392 -39.77 -0.12 16.81
C ARG A 392 -40.76 0.61 17.69
N GLN A 393 -40.43 0.85 18.95
CA GLN A 393 -41.29 1.61 19.86
C GLN A 393 -41.65 2.99 19.28
N ARG A 394 -40.66 3.68 18.70
CA ARG A 394 -40.88 4.99 18.08
C ARG A 394 -41.79 4.93 16.87
N VAL A 395 -41.67 3.88 16.06
CA VAL A 395 -42.55 3.62 14.91
C VAL A 395 -43.99 3.34 15.37
N GLU A 396 -44.17 2.50 16.38
CA GLU A 396 -45.49 2.14 16.93
C GLU A 396 -46.22 3.36 17.52
N GLU A 397 -45.51 4.25 18.22
CA GLU A 397 -46.05 5.53 18.71
C GLU A 397 -46.64 6.41 17.58
N HIS A 398 -46.15 6.24 16.35
CA HIS A 398 -46.49 7.07 15.19
C HIS A 398 -47.36 6.36 14.13
N GLU A 399 -47.83 5.15 14.39
CA GLU A 399 -48.68 4.37 13.46
C GLU A 399 -49.95 5.13 13.06
N ARG A 400 -50.57 5.87 14.00
CA ARG A 400 -51.75 6.71 13.71
C ARG A 400 -51.45 7.85 12.73
N ARG A 401 -50.22 8.36 12.72
CA ARG A 401 -49.79 9.47 11.86
C ARG A 401 -49.32 8.97 10.50
N HIS A 402 -48.69 7.79 10.46
CA HIS A 402 -48.18 7.15 9.25
C HIS A 402 -48.67 5.70 9.17
N PRO A 403 -49.91 5.44 8.70
CA PRO A 403 -50.45 4.09 8.64
C PRO A 403 -49.61 3.12 7.80
N GLY A 404 -49.43 1.91 8.30
CA GLY A 404 -48.62 0.85 7.70
C GLY A 404 -47.11 1.01 7.92
N LEU A 405 -46.67 1.96 8.75
CA LEU A 405 -45.24 2.14 9.05
C LEU A 405 -44.70 1.02 9.95
N THR A 406 -45.50 0.54 10.90
CA THR A 406 -45.13 -0.58 11.78
C THR A 406 -44.96 -1.89 11.01
N GLU A 407 -45.86 -2.16 10.06
CA GLU A 407 -45.76 -3.35 9.19
C GLU A 407 -44.51 -3.26 8.30
N TRP A 408 -44.29 -2.11 7.66
CA TRP A 408 -43.08 -1.87 6.87
C TRP A 408 -41.81 -2.02 7.70
N TRP A 409 -41.78 -1.45 8.91
CA TRP A 409 -40.64 -1.54 9.81
C TRP A 409 -40.35 -2.97 10.23
N SER A 410 -41.38 -3.81 10.42
CA SER A 410 -41.17 -5.23 10.74
C SER A 410 -40.38 -5.95 9.64
N GLY A 411 -40.66 -5.66 8.36
CA GLY A 411 -39.84 -6.17 7.26
C GLY A 411 -38.41 -5.61 7.23
N VAL A 412 -38.20 -4.36 7.66
CA VAL A 412 -36.85 -3.78 7.82
C VAL A 412 -36.08 -4.47 8.94
N GLU A 413 -36.75 -4.71 10.07
CA GLU A 413 -36.16 -5.34 11.24
C GLU A 413 -35.74 -6.78 10.95
N ASP A 414 -36.57 -7.55 10.24
CA ASP A 414 -36.23 -8.90 9.80
C ASP A 414 -34.95 -8.95 8.94
N LEU A 415 -34.75 -7.94 8.09
CA LEU A 415 -33.54 -7.82 7.25
C LEU A 415 -32.29 -7.46 8.07
N LEU A 416 -32.44 -6.66 9.12
CA LEU A 416 -31.33 -6.16 9.93
C LEU A 416 -31.01 -7.03 11.15
N PHE A 417 -31.95 -7.85 11.59
CA PHE A 417 -31.84 -8.72 12.77
C PHE A 417 -30.60 -9.63 12.75
N PRO A 418 -30.18 -10.25 11.62
CA PRO A 418 -28.97 -11.07 11.59
C PRO A 418 -27.67 -10.29 11.87
N LEU A 419 -27.70 -8.95 11.80
CA LEU A 419 -26.53 -8.09 11.83
C LEU A 419 -26.45 -7.23 13.09
N VAL A 420 -27.60 -6.81 13.61
CA VAL A 420 -27.70 -6.04 14.86
C VAL A 420 -28.47 -6.89 15.87
N PRO A 421 -27.80 -7.59 16.79
CA PRO A 421 -28.50 -8.35 17.82
C PRO A 421 -29.35 -7.40 18.69
N LEU A 422 -30.51 -7.91 19.12
CA LEU A 422 -31.51 -7.20 19.93
C LEU A 422 -30.94 -6.62 21.22
#